data_AF-A0AA38EIL6-F1
#
_entry.id   AF-A0AA38EIL6-F1
#
_cell.length_a   1.000
_cell.length_b   1.000
_cell.length_c   1.000
_cell.angle_alpha   90.00
_cell.angle_beta   90.00
_cell.angle_gamma   90.00
#
_symmetry.space_group_name_H-M   'P 1'
#
loop_
_entity.id
_entity.type
_entity.pdbx_description
1 polymer ?
#
loop_
_entity_poly.entity_id
_entity_poly.type
_entity_poly.pdbx_seq_one_letter_code
_entity_poly.pdbx_strand_id
1 'polypeptide(L)'
;MKRLIAPAVAAVVTAIALAGTAHAIPDQGTPEFDQYMQGLARNGYNLNPDTAWRVAHQACIGGIPGYIGLELAAQGVIGPGAQERVFDVARKYACPVQ
;
A
#
# COMPACT_ATOMS: atom_id res chain seq x y z
N MET A 1 -41.93 9.69 0.09
CA MET A 1 -40.80 8.73 0.16
C MET A 1 -40.03 8.60 -1.16
N LYS A 2 -40.68 8.38 -2.32
CA LYS A 2 -40.00 8.19 -3.62
C LYS A 2 -39.06 9.34 -4.06
N ARG A 3 -39.32 10.58 -3.64
CA ARG A 3 -38.49 11.77 -3.93
C ARG A 3 -37.17 11.85 -3.13
N LEU A 4 -37.04 11.10 -2.03
CA LEU A 4 -35.83 11.07 -1.20
C LEU A 4 -34.91 9.88 -1.54
N ILE A 5 -35.47 8.83 -2.16
CA ILE A 5 -34.71 7.64 -2.55
C ILE A 5 -33.78 7.94 -3.72
N ALA A 6 -34.24 8.73 -4.70
CA ALA A 6 -33.43 9.10 -5.86
C ALA A 6 -32.11 9.82 -5.50
N PRO A 7 -32.11 10.89 -4.66
CA PRO A 7 -30.85 11.52 -4.26
C PRO A 7 -29.99 10.64 -3.36
N ALA A 8 -30.59 9.78 -2.53
CA ALA A 8 -29.83 8.85 -1.68
C ALA A 8 -29.09 7.78 -2.51
N VAL A 9 -29.75 7.20 -3.51
CA VAL A 9 -29.12 6.23 -4.43
C VAL A 9 -28.02 6.91 -5.25
N ALA A 10 -28.27 8.13 -5.75
CA ALA A 10 -27.24 8.90 -6.46
C ALA A 10 -26.02 9.21 -5.59
N ALA A 11 -26.22 9.53 -4.31
CA ALA A 11 -25.14 9.75 -3.35
C ALA A 11 -24.33 8.47 -3.09
N VAL A 12 -24.99 7.32 -2.94
CA VAL A 12 -24.32 6.02 -2.75
C VAL A 12 -23.51 5.64 -4.00
N VAL A 13 -24.06 5.79 -5.20
CA VAL A 13 -23.34 5.49 -6.44
C VAL A 13 -22.11 6.40 -6.61
N THR A 14 -22.25 7.68 -6.32
CA THR A 14 -21.13 8.63 -6.35
C THR A 14 -20.07 8.27 -5.31
N ALA A 15 -20.47 7.89 -4.10
CA ALA A 15 -19.54 7.45 -3.05
C ALA A 15 -18.78 6.17 -3.44
N ILE A 16 -19.44 5.19 -4.05
CA ILE A 16 -18.79 3.96 -4.53
C ILE A 16 -17.81 4.27 -5.67
N ALA A 17 -18.20 5.18 -6.59
CA ALA A 17 -17.32 5.61 -7.68
C ALA A 17 -16.07 6.34 -7.19
N LEU A 18 -16.18 7.16 -6.13
CA LEU A 18 -15.02 7.80 -5.50
C LEU A 18 -14.23 6.85 -4.58
N ALA A 19 -14.85 5.80 -4.05
CA ALA A 19 -14.15 4.80 -3.23
C ALA A 19 -13.22 3.91 -4.07
N GLY A 20 -13.53 3.69 -5.35
CA GLY A 20 -12.65 2.94 -6.28
C GLY A 20 -11.26 3.57 -6.46
N THR A 21 -11.11 4.87 -6.16
CA THR A 21 -9.80 5.55 -6.16
C THR A 21 -9.04 5.44 -4.83
N ALA A 22 -9.59 4.74 -3.82
CA ALA A 22 -8.98 4.61 -2.49
C ALA A 22 -8.01 3.44 -2.34
N HIS A 23 -7.79 2.62 -3.37
CA HIS A 23 -6.74 1.60 -3.37
C HIS A 23 -5.36 2.25 -3.61
N ALA A 24 -4.92 3.06 -2.65
CA ALA A 24 -3.60 3.67 -2.67
C ALA A 24 -2.47 2.66 -2.42
N ILE A 25 -2.81 1.50 -1.85
CA ILE A 25 -1.94 0.33 -1.68
C ILE A 25 -2.76 -0.97 -1.79
N PRO A 26 -2.14 -2.13 -2.09
CA PRO A 26 -2.84 -3.40 -2.15
C PRO A 26 -3.22 -3.89 -0.75
N ASP A 27 -4.42 -4.44 -0.61
CA ASP A 27 -4.91 -5.01 0.65
C ASP A 27 -4.33 -6.41 0.90
N GLN A 28 -4.01 -6.74 2.15
CA GLN A 28 -3.48 -8.06 2.47
C GLN A 28 -4.48 -9.17 2.10
N GLY A 29 -3.99 -10.23 1.45
CA GLY A 29 -4.80 -11.36 0.99
C GLY A 29 -5.40 -11.18 -0.40
N THR A 30 -5.10 -10.08 -1.11
CA THR A 30 -5.46 -9.93 -2.53
C THR A 30 -4.32 -10.38 -3.45
N PRO A 31 -4.62 -10.78 -4.71
CA PRO A 31 -3.60 -11.15 -5.69
C PRO A 31 -2.61 -10.02 -6.00
N GLU A 32 -3.03 -8.76 -5.87
CA GLU A 32 -2.18 -7.58 -6.04
C GLU A 32 -1.15 -7.48 -4.92
N PHE A 33 -1.56 -7.76 -3.69
CA PHE A 33 -0.64 -7.83 -2.56
C PHE A 33 0.33 -9.00 -2.68
N ASP A 34 -0.12 -10.15 -3.19
CA ASP A 34 0.77 -11.29 -3.47
C ASP A 34 1.82 -10.95 -4.54
N GLN A 35 1.44 -10.20 -5.58
CA GLN A 35 2.38 -9.70 -6.59
C GLN A 35 3.39 -8.72 -5.99
N TYR A 36 2.94 -7.83 -5.10
CA TYR A 36 3.82 -6.95 -4.36
C TYR A 36 4.83 -7.72 -3.51
N MET A 37 4.38 -8.72 -2.75
CA MET A 37 5.23 -9.59 -1.95
C MET A 37 6.25 -10.34 -2.81
N GLN A 38 5.84 -10.84 -3.98
CA GLN A 38 6.77 -11.42 -4.95
C GLN A 38 7.77 -10.39 -5.48
N GLY A 39 7.34 -9.15 -5.72
CA GLY A 39 8.22 -8.04 -6.10
C GLY A 39 9.28 -7.77 -5.05
N LEU A 40 8.91 -7.70 -3.77
CA LEU A 40 9.85 -7.57 -2.65
C LEU A 40 10.85 -8.73 -2.63
N ALA A 41 10.37 -9.97 -2.67
CA ALA A 41 11.22 -11.16 -2.63
C ALA A 41 12.22 -11.22 -3.79
N ARG A 42 11.79 -10.85 -5.01
CA ARG A 42 12.68 -10.75 -6.20
C ARG A 42 13.78 -9.71 -6.05
N ASN A 43 13.58 -8.71 -5.20
CA ASN A 43 14.58 -7.69 -4.89
C ASN A 43 15.34 -7.99 -3.58
N GLY A 44 15.20 -9.21 -3.03
CA GLY A 44 15.92 -9.66 -1.84
C GLY A 44 15.29 -9.25 -0.51
N TYR A 45 14.06 -8.73 -0.52
CA TYR A 45 13.35 -8.32 0.68
C TYR A 45 12.34 -9.40 1.10
N ASN A 46 12.69 -10.17 2.13
CA ASN A 46 11.81 -11.18 2.72
C ASN A 46 11.10 -10.62 3.94
N LEU A 47 10.24 -9.62 3.72
CA LEU A 47 9.47 -8.99 4.79
C LEU A 47 8.27 -9.87 5.16
N ASN A 48 7.84 -9.80 6.42
CA ASN A 48 6.52 -10.31 6.77
C ASN A 48 5.42 -9.42 6.14
N PRO A 49 4.20 -9.95 5.94
CA PRO A 49 3.11 -9.21 5.30
C PRO A 49 2.76 -7.88 5.97
N ASP A 50 2.74 -7.81 7.30
CA ASP A 50 2.39 -6.58 8.04
C ASP A 50 3.43 -5.48 7.84
N THR A 51 4.71 -5.85 7.88
CA THR A 51 5.81 -4.93 7.57
C THR A 51 5.73 -4.49 6.12
N ALA A 52 5.54 -5.40 5.19
CA ALA A 52 5.41 -5.09 3.77
C ALA A 52 4.26 -4.11 3.52
N TRP A 53 3.10 -4.32 4.17
CA TRP A 53 1.96 -3.41 4.07
C TRP A 53 2.30 -2.00 4.60
N ARG A 54 2.99 -1.90 5.74
CA ARG A 54 3.45 -0.61 6.28
C ARG A 54 4.48 0.08 5.40
N VAL A 55 5.39 -0.67 4.76
CA VAL A 55 6.32 -0.15 3.77
C VAL A 55 5.55 0.43 2.58
N ALA A 56 4.57 -0.30 2.06
CA ALA A 56 3.71 0.18 0.97
C ALA A 56 2.95 1.45 1.39
N HIS A 57 2.36 1.46 2.59
CA HIS A 57 1.66 2.63 3.10
C HIS A 57 2.58 3.86 3.16
N GLN A 58 3.78 3.70 3.73
CA GLN A 58 4.73 4.80 3.83
C GLN A 58 5.26 5.25 2.46
N ALA A 59 5.45 4.32 1.53
CA ALA A 59 5.94 4.60 0.18
C ALA A 59 4.91 5.28 -0.72
N CYS A 60 3.62 4.93 -0.60
CA CYS A 60 2.56 5.35 -1.52
C CYS A 60 1.68 6.48 -0.99
N ILE A 61 1.31 6.40 0.28
CA ILE A 61 0.43 7.39 0.93
C ILE A 61 1.27 8.44 1.66
N GLY A 62 2.48 8.07 2.07
CA GLY A 62 3.29 8.83 2.99
C GLY A 62 3.04 8.41 4.44
N GLY A 63 3.85 8.95 5.33
CA GLY A 63 3.85 8.61 6.75
C GLY A 63 5.00 9.31 7.45
N ILE A 64 5.16 9.07 8.75
CA ILE A 64 6.25 9.65 9.53
C ILE A 64 7.56 8.96 9.11
N PRO A 65 8.54 9.70 8.53
CA PRO A 65 9.82 9.13 8.15
C PRO A 65 10.49 8.42 9.34
N GLY A 66 11.05 7.23 9.10
CA GLY A 66 11.75 6.45 10.13
C GLY A 66 10.88 5.65 11.11
N TYR A 67 9.55 5.77 11.08
CA TYR A 67 8.65 5.05 12.00
C TYR A 67 8.79 3.52 11.93
N ILE A 68 9.13 3.00 10.75
CA ILE A 68 9.26 1.56 10.51
C ILE A 68 10.73 1.08 10.49
N GLY A 69 11.69 1.98 10.73
CA GLY A 69 13.11 1.71 10.50
C GLY A 69 13.68 0.59 11.37
N LEU A 70 13.28 0.49 12.64
CA LEU A 70 13.72 -0.59 13.53
C LEU A 70 13.18 -1.95 13.09
N GLU A 71 11.94 -2.00 12.63
CA GLU A 71 11.30 -3.23 12.17
C GLU A 71 11.85 -3.69 10.82
N LEU A 72 12.18 -2.74 9.95
CA LEU A 72 12.90 -2.98 8.70
C LEU A 72 14.31 -3.52 8.97
N ALA A 73 15.04 -2.92 9.91
CA ALA A 73 16.35 -3.42 10.32
C ALA A 73 16.26 -4.83 10.90
N ALA A 74 15.25 -5.12 11.73
CA ALA A 74 15.01 -6.47 12.27
C ALA A 74 14.76 -7.53 11.19
N GLN A 75 14.33 -7.12 9.99
CA GLN A 75 14.09 -8.00 8.84
C GLN A 75 15.18 -7.90 7.77
N GLY A 76 16.36 -7.37 8.13
CA GLY A 76 17.54 -7.38 7.28
C GLY A 76 17.63 -6.20 6.31
N VAL A 77 16.73 -5.21 6.38
CA VAL A 77 16.86 -3.95 5.64
C VAL A 77 17.82 -3.03 6.38
N ILE A 78 19.11 -3.34 6.27
CA ILE A 78 20.20 -2.69 7.00
C ILE A 78 21.19 -2.08 6.01
N GLY A 79 21.77 -0.95 6.40
CA GLY A 79 22.86 -0.28 5.69
C GLY A 79 22.46 1.03 5.00
N PRO A 80 23.44 1.77 4.45
CA PRO A 80 23.21 3.07 3.85
C PRO A 80 22.19 2.98 2.70
N GLY A 81 21.13 3.80 2.77
CA GLY A 81 20.07 3.86 1.77
C GLY A 81 19.23 2.58 1.64
N ALA A 82 19.35 1.60 2.55
CA ALA A 82 18.58 0.36 2.46
C ALA A 82 17.06 0.59 2.58
N GLN A 83 16.67 1.52 3.46
CA GLN A 83 15.27 1.94 3.59
C GLN A 83 14.76 2.60 2.30
N GLU A 84 15.53 3.52 1.71
CA GLU A 84 15.18 4.14 0.43
C GLU A 84 14.94 3.09 -0.67
N ARG A 85 15.84 2.10 -0.79
CA ARG A 85 15.73 1.03 -1.79
C ARG A 85 14.51 0.14 -1.59
N VAL A 86 14.14 -0.19 -0.34
CA VAL A 86 12.91 -0.96 -0.11
C VAL A 86 11.67 -0.14 -0.43
N PHE A 87 11.70 1.18 -0.16
CA PHE A 87 10.64 2.08 -0.57
C PHE A 87 10.55 2.22 -2.10
N ASP A 88 11.67 2.21 -2.84
CA ASP A 88 11.65 2.18 -4.31
C ASP A 88 10.94 0.95 -4.86
N VAL A 89 11.22 -0.21 -4.28
CA VAL A 89 10.55 -1.47 -4.66
C VAL A 89 9.07 -1.38 -4.34
N ALA A 90 8.71 -0.92 -3.14
CA ALA A 90 7.31 -0.74 -2.78
C ALA A 90 6.60 0.26 -3.70
N ARG A 91 7.26 1.36 -4.09
CA ARG A 91 6.70 2.30 -5.07
C ARG A 91 6.41 1.66 -6.41
N LYS A 92 7.29 0.78 -6.86
CA LYS A 92 7.16 0.09 -8.14
C LYS A 92 6.03 -0.94 -8.17
N TYR A 93 5.81 -1.65 -7.08
CA TYR A 93 4.93 -2.83 -7.07
C TYR A 93 3.66 -2.68 -6.24
N ALA A 94 3.57 -1.69 -5.33
CA ALA A 94 2.41 -1.48 -4.47
C ALA A 94 1.67 -0.17 -4.76
N CYS A 95 2.36 0.89 -5.19
CA CYS A 95 1.65 2.14 -5.47
C CYS A 95 0.85 2.03 -6.77
N PRO A 96 -0.35 2.61 -6.84
CA PRO A 96 -1.05 2.76 -8.11
C PRO A 96 -0.13 3.50 -9.09
N VAL A 97 -0.08 3.01 -10.32
CA VAL A 97 0.57 3.74 -11.43
C VAL A 97 -0.06 5.12 -11.50
N GLN A 98 0.75 6.16 -11.30
CA GLN A 98 0.35 7.56 -11.52
C GLN A 98 0.12 7.82 -13.00
#